data_AF-N1PC46-F1
#
_entry.id   AF-N1PC46-F1
#
_cell.length_a   1.000
_cell.length_b   1.000
_cell.length_c   1.000
_cell.angle_alpha   90.00
_cell.angle_beta   90.00
_cell.angle_gamma   90.00
#
_symmetry.space_group_name_H-M   'P 1'
#
loop_
_entity.id
_entity.type
_entity.pdbx_description
1 polymer ?
#
loop_
_entity_poly.entity_id
_entity_poly.type
_entity_poly.pdbx_seq_one_letter_code
_entity_poly.pdbx_strand_id
1 'polypeptide(L)'
;YTALSYVHGDRSERRPITLAGRSFMITRGLHDALDAIWARGDRERWFWVDQLCINQQNLMEKNAQVAQMGAIYASADQVVAWL
;
A
#
# COMPACT_ATOMS: atom_id res chain seq x y z
N TYR A 1 -0.86 -10.28 8.37
CA TYR A 1 -0.47 -8.91 7.94
C TYR A 1 -1.69 -8.01 7.98
N THR A 2 -1.50 -6.69 8.06
CA THR A 2 -2.60 -5.71 7.93
C THR A 2 -2.68 -5.27 6.47
N ALA A 3 -3.87 -5.32 5.86
CA ALA A 3 -4.06 -4.78 4.51
C ALA A 3 -4.46 -3.30 4.59
N LEU A 4 -3.83 -2.45 3.77
CA LEU A 4 -4.20 -1.05 3.63
C LEU A 4 -5.14 -0.89 2.43
N SER A 5 -6.27 -0.23 2.64
CA SER A 5 -7.20 0.19 1.58
C SER A 5 -7.23 1.71 1.58
N TYR A 6 -6.94 2.34 0.44
CA TYR A 6 -6.85 3.78 0.33
C TYR A 6 -7.33 4.26 -1.04
N VAL A 7 -7.83 5.49 -1.09
CA VAL A 7 -8.15 6.13 -2.37
C VAL A 7 -6.83 6.45 -3.08
N HIS A 8 -6.68 5.86 -4.27
CA HIS A 8 -5.66 6.29 -5.21
C HIS A 8 -6.04 7.70 -5.66
N GLY A 9 -5.49 8.71 -4.99
CA GLY A 9 -5.61 10.12 -5.38
C GLY A 9 -5.04 10.36 -6.78
N ASP A 10 -4.80 11.63 -7.12
CA ASP A 10 -4.21 11.93 -8.42
C ASP A 10 -2.86 11.21 -8.59
N ARG A 11 -2.75 10.40 -9.66
CA ARG A 11 -1.56 9.62 -10.00
C ARG A 11 -0.39 10.50 -10.45
N SER A 12 -0.66 11.76 -10.80
CA SER A 12 0.34 12.78 -11.11
C SER A 12 1.06 13.27 -9.86
N GLU A 13 0.37 13.27 -8.72
CA GLU A 13 0.91 13.69 -7.43
C GLU A 13 1.55 12.52 -6.70
N ARG A 14 2.88 12.44 -6.78
CA ARG A 14 3.67 11.41 -6.12
C ARG A 14 4.58 11.99 -5.04
N ARG A 15 4.76 11.22 -3.97
CA ARG A 15 5.65 11.56 -2.86
C ARG A 15 6.66 10.44 -2.63
N PRO A 16 7.90 10.77 -2.25
CA PRO A 16 8.92 9.77 -1.97
C PRO A 16 8.69 9.14 -0.60
N ILE A 17 8.99 7.85 -0.49
CA ILE A 17 9.19 7.14 0.77
C ILE A 17 10.49 6.34 0.70
N THR A 18 11.05 6.00 1.86
CA THR A 18 12.23 5.14 1.94
C THR A 18 11.84 3.73 2.35
N LEU A 19 12.12 2.74 1.51
CA LEU A 19 11.96 1.32 1.82
C LEU A 19 13.30 0.62 1.64
N ALA A 20 13.79 -0.04 2.69
CA ALA A 20 15.07 -0.74 2.69
C ALA A 20 16.25 0.11 2.12
N GLY A 21 16.29 1.39 2.47
CA GLY A 21 17.32 2.33 2.02
C GLY A 21 17.18 2.84 0.58
N ARG A 22 16.10 2.49 -0.12
CA ARG A 22 15.80 2.96 -1.48
C ARG A 22 14.59 3.88 -1.49
N SER A 23 14.62 4.90 -2.35
CA SER A 23 13.51 5.82 -2.55
C SER A 23 12.47 5.22 -3.50
N PHE A 24 11.20 5.26 -3.10
CA PHE A 24 10.06 4.84 -3.91
C PHE A 24 9.04 5.97 -4.01
N MET A 25 8.53 6.20 -5.22
CA MET A 25 7.50 7.21 -5.47
C MET A 25 6.11 6.59 -5.35
N ILE A 26 5.36 6.98 -4.33
CA ILE A 26 4.00 6.52 -4.06
C ILE A 26 2.97 7.62 -4.33
N THR A 27 1.70 7.24 -4.45
CA THR A 27 0.61 8.22 -4.58
C THR A 27 0.46 9.05 -3.30
N ARG A 28 -0.05 10.28 -3.41
CA ARG A 28 -0.37 11.12 -2.24
C ARG A 28 -1.26 10.40 -1.23
N GLY A 29 -2.32 9.72 -1.69
CA GLY A 29 -3.24 9.00 -0.80
C GLY A 29 -2.56 7.92 0.05
N LEU A 30 -1.63 7.17 -0.54
CA LEU A 30 -0.84 6.20 0.21
C LEU A 30 0.11 6.88 1.20
N HIS A 31 0.74 7.99 0.80
CA HIS A 31 1.66 8.72 1.66
C HIS A 31 0.94 9.25 2.92
N ASP A 32 -0.21 9.89 2.74
CA ASP A 32 -1.00 10.44 3.84
C ASP A 32 -1.47 9.34 4.80
N ALA A 33 -1.88 8.19 4.25
CA ALA A 33 -2.27 7.03 5.06
C ALA A 33 -1.09 6.48 5.89
N LEU A 34 0.08 6.33 5.28
CA LEU A 34 1.27 5.84 5.97
C LEU A 34 1.76 6.83 7.05
N ASP A 35 1.76 8.13 6.77
CA ASP A 35 2.10 9.16 7.76
C ASP A 35 1.17 9.10 8.97
N ALA A 36 -0.14 8.95 8.74
CA ALA A 36 -1.12 8.84 9.81
C ALA A 36 -0.93 7.56 10.65
N ILE A 37 -0.60 6.43 10.01
CA ILE A 37 -0.28 5.17 10.69
C ILE A 37 0.98 5.32 11.55
N TRP A 38 2.04 5.92 10.99
CA TRP A 38 3.29 6.16 11.72
C TRP A 38 3.12 7.10 12.91
N ALA A 39 2.33 8.16 12.76
CA ALA A 39 2.05 9.13 13.83
C ALA A 39 1.32 8.49 15.02
N ARG A 40 0.53 7.44 14.78
CA ARG A 40 -0.15 6.66 15.84
C ARG A 40 0.78 5.70 16.59
N GLY A 41 2.06 5.61 16.21
CA GLY A 41 3.05 4.74 16.85
C GLY A 41 3.00 3.30 16.37
N ASP A 42 2.32 3.01 15.26
CA ASP A 42 2.02 1.65 14.82
C ASP A 42 3.17 1.03 13.99
N ARG A 43 4.35 0.94 14.60
CA ARG A 43 5.63 0.66 13.92
C ARG A 43 5.99 -0.81 13.78
N GLU A 44 5.33 -1.70 14.51
CA GLU A 44 5.66 -3.13 14.55
C GLU A 44 4.78 -3.99 13.63
N ARG A 45 3.84 -3.38 12.90
CA ARG A 45 2.93 -4.10 12.00
C ARG A 45 3.48 -4.24 10.59
N TRP A 46 3.27 -5.43 10.04
CA TRP A 46 3.46 -5.70 8.61
C TRP A 46 2.24 -5.23 7.82
N PHE A 47 2.47 -4.34 6.86
CA PHE A 47 1.43 -3.85 5.96
C PHE A 47 1.56 -4.47 4.57
N TRP A 48 0.43 -4.93 4.03
CA TRP A 48 0.27 -5.18 2.61
C TRP A 48 -0.35 -3.95 1.96
N VAL A 49 0.31 -3.44 0.92
CA VAL A 49 -0.08 -2.24 0.19
C VAL A 49 0.05 -2.55 -1.29
N ASP A 50 -1.04 -2.44 -2.06
CA ASP A 50 -1.06 -2.88 -3.45
C ASP A 50 -0.01 -2.15 -4.32
N GLN A 51 0.21 -0.85 -4.11
CA GLN A 51 1.22 -0.09 -4.86
C GLN A 51 2.66 -0.53 -4.59
N LEU A 52 2.94 -1.18 -3.45
CA LEU A 52 4.30 -1.58 -3.03
C LEU A 52 4.54 -3.09 -3.12
N CYS A 53 3.53 -3.90 -2.79
CA CYS A 53 3.63 -5.35 -2.74
C CYS A 53 3.39 -6.01 -4.11
N ILE A 54 2.70 -5.32 -5.02
CA ILE A 54 2.51 -5.79 -6.40
C ILE A 54 3.55 -5.14 -7.29
N ASN A 55 4.25 -5.94 -8.10
CA ASN A 55 5.13 -5.39 -9.11
C ASN A 55 4.34 -4.64 -10.19
N GLN A 56 4.30 -3.32 -10.08
CA GLN A 56 3.53 -2.46 -10.98
C GLN A 56 4.07 -2.46 -12.42
N GLN A 57 5.30 -2.92 -12.65
CA GLN A 57 5.94 -2.96 -13.98
C GLN A 57 5.69 -4.28 -14.71
N ASN A 58 5.30 -5.34 -14.00
CA ASN A 58 4.97 -6.63 -14.59
C ASN A 58 3.44 -6.77 -14.74
N LEU A 59 2.92 -6.52 -15.94
CA LEU A 59 1.48 -6.56 -16.19
C LEU A 59 0.86 -7.94 -15.92
N MET A 60 1.59 -9.03 -16.19
CA MET A 60 1.10 -10.38 -15.97
C MET A 60 0.95 -10.67 -14.47
N GLU A 61 1.98 -10.36 -13.68
CA GLU A 61 1.93 -10.49 -12.21
C GLU A 61 0.86 -9.57 -11.61
N LYS A 62 0.82 -8.31 -12.05
CA LYS A 62 -0.17 -7.34 -11.58
C LYS A 62 -1.59 -7.85 -11.79
N ASN A 63 -1.90 -8.36 -12.97
CA ASN A 63 -3.24 -8.88 -13.24
C ASN A 63 -3.57 -10.11 -12.37
N ALA A 64 -2.61 -11.00 -12.17
CA ALA A 64 -2.77 -12.15 -11.27
C ALA A 64 -3.02 -11.71 -9.81
N GLN A 65 -2.25 -10.74 -9.31
CA GLN A 65 -2.40 -10.19 -7.96
C GLN A 65 -3.73 -9.45 -7.79
N VAL A 66 -4.15 -8.65 -8.78
CA VAL A 66 -5.45 -7.96 -8.77
C VAL A 66 -6.61 -8.96 -8.70
N ALA A 67 -6.52 -10.07 -9.45
CA ALA A 67 -7.52 -11.14 -9.38
C ALA A 67 -7.57 -11.82 -7.99
N GLN A 68 -6.46 -11.78 -7.24
CA GLN A 68 -6.35 -12.34 -5.89
C GLN A 68 -6.70 -11.35 -4.77
N MET A 69 -6.94 -10.07 -5.07
CA MET A 69 -7.17 -9.04 -4.05
C MET A 69 -8.26 -9.43 -3.04
N GLY A 70 -9.37 -10.02 -3.49
CA GLY A 70 -10.42 -10.47 -2.59
C GLY A 70 -9.93 -11.46 -1.53
N ALA A 71 -9.10 -12.44 -1.92
CA ALA A 71 -8.50 -13.40 -1.00
C ALA A 71 -7.41 -12.77 -0.11
N ILE A 72 -6.63 -11.83 -0.64
CA ILE A 72 -5.63 -11.07 0.12
C ILE A 72 -6.32 -10.29 1.24
N TYR A 73 -7.32 -9.46 0.92
CA TYR A 73 -8.05 -8.71 1.95
C TYR A 73 -8.78 -9.63 2.94
N ALA A 74 -9.35 -10.75 2.48
CA ALA A 74 -10.01 -11.71 3.36
C ALA A 74 -9.05 -12.49 4.28
N SER A 75 -7.77 -12.59 3.92
CA SER A 75 -6.75 -13.27 4.72
C SER A 75 -5.94 -12.33 5.62
N ALA A 76 -6.19 -11.02 5.54
CA ALA A 76 -5.54 -10.04 6.40
C ALA A 76 -6.10 -10.14 7.84
N ASP A 77 -5.23 -10.01 8.84
CA ASP A 77 -5.65 -10.00 10.25
C ASP A 77 -6.54 -8.79 10.55
N GLN A 78 -6.29 -7.70 9.82
CA GLN A 78 -7.03 -6.47 9.87
C GLN A 78 -6.95 -5.75 8.52
N VAL A 79 -8.01 -5.03 8.17
CA VAL A 79 -8.02 -4.06 7.07
C VAL A 79 -8.12 -2.65 7.65
N VAL A 80 -7.19 -1.76 7.27
CA VAL A 80 -7.26 -0.34 7.59
C VAL A 80 -7.73 0.38 6.34
N ALA A 81 -8.85 1.11 6.46
CA ALA A 81 -9.39 1.92 5.38
C ALA A 81 -9.05 3.40 5.60
N TRP A 82 -8.53 4.04 4.55
CA TRP A 82 -8.21 5.47 4.49
C TRP A 82 -9.05 6.13 3.39
N LEU A 83 -9.83 7.15 3.77
CA LEU A 83 -10.79 7.84 2.92
C LEU A 83 -10.35 9.28 2.66
#